data_AF-A0A925B061-F1
#
_entry.id   AF-A0A925B061-F1
#
_cell.length_a   1.000
_cell.length_b   1.000
_cell.length_c   1.000
_cell.angle_alpha   90.00
_cell.angle_beta   90.00
_cell.angle_gamma   90.00
#
_symmetry.space_group_name_H-M   'P 1'
#
loop_
_entity.id
_entity.type
_entity.pdbx_description
1 polymer ?
#
loop_
_entity_poly.entity_id
_entity_poly.type
_entity_poly.pdbx_seq_one_letter_code
_entity_poly.pdbx_strand_id
1 'polypeptide(L)'
;MERQRPDTTSDEIDLYIRTYYSLLRSSGEVRVRSFEEAHIYSKSSLHEGAADVRPDISAFSYAAGRVPEAMPDVRRVLLGQAEEQFSSAGSDVNSWERQIARGRRRPFRYDGRGTLAAFIASASDIDDLVPILVAYQIEWNKMHILLVQSEIGRLLASGEIGYHAGTEAAIDEQVALALDLDTELVARLKQALGRSYAQGVRSIATTRFDLRLHLLAGSFNHYQRAAQRWWRGIEPVYQRTRADRPRKRPIYFVSSNVHSLANLLGGYAIEHKGELLQTAKAHNPDSVWPQLERALAEGSDEAVNLLYFVLRAHVRLSPGVMNHVQRWDESNGIVTVPDPGHVEVGAQV
;
A
#
# COMPACT_ATOMS: atom_id res chain seq x y z
N MET A 1 34.72 -19.01 -10.32
CA MET A 1 34.48 -17.56 -10.16
C MET A 1 33.00 -17.39 -9.90
N GLU A 2 32.62 -17.39 -8.62
CA GLU A 2 31.24 -17.18 -8.19
C GLU A 2 30.86 -15.75 -8.57
N ARG A 3 29.92 -15.60 -9.50
CA ARG A 3 29.34 -14.28 -9.80
C ARG A 3 28.53 -13.88 -8.57
N GLN A 4 29.11 -13.03 -7.71
CA GLN A 4 28.34 -12.29 -6.73
C GLN A 4 27.25 -11.53 -7.48
N ARG A 5 25.98 -11.76 -7.09
CA ARG A 5 24.87 -10.94 -7.58
C ARG A 5 25.19 -9.49 -7.18
N PRO A 6 24.96 -8.51 -8.06
CA PRO A 6 25.07 -7.11 -7.63
C PRO A 6 24.08 -6.89 -6.47
N ASP A 7 24.59 -6.48 -5.32
CA ASP A 7 23.75 -6.00 -4.21
C ASP A 7 23.08 -4.71 -4.69
N THR A 8 21.80 -4.80 -5.00
CA THR A 8 20.99 -3.68 -5.51
C THR A 8 20.43 -2.81 -4.39
N THR A 9 20.65 -3.18 -3.13
CA THR A 9 20.24 -2.44 -1.94
C THR A 9 21.43 -1.68 -1.37
N SER A 10 21.24 -0.40 -1.02
CA SER A 10 22.31 0.34 -0.34
C SER A 10 22.51 -0.20 1.08
N ASP A 11 23.72 -0.09 1.60
CA ASP A 11 24.08 -0.59 2.93
C ASP A 11 23.15 -0.02 4.02
N GLU A 12 22.66 1.21 3.84
CA GLU A 12 21.74 1.88 4.76
C GLU A 12 20.34 1.24 4.74
N ILE A 13 19.85 0.83 3.57
CA ILE A 13 18.58 0.10 3.45
C ILE A 13 18.71 -1.28 4.09
N ASP A 14 19.81 -1.99 3.83
CA ASP A 14 20.07 -3.30 4.43
C ASP A 14 20.15 -3.23 5.96
N LEU A 15 20.79 -2.19 6.49
CA LEU A 15 20.83 -1.92 7.93
C LEU A 15 19.43 -1.70 8.50
N TYR A 16 18.60 -0.90 7.82
CA TYR A 16 17.22 -0.67 8.25
C TYR A 16 16.40 -1.96 8.25
N ILE A 17 16.50 -2.76 7.19
CA ILE A 17 15.86 -4.08 7.07
C ILE A 17 16.26 -4.99 8.23
N ARG A 18 17.56 -5.14 8.48
CA ARG A 18 18.09 -5.94 9.59
C ARG A 18 17.59 -5.45 10.94
N THR A 19 17.51 -4.13 11.12
CA THR A 19 17.07 -3.51 12.37
C THR A 19 15.65 -3.91 12.72
N TYR A 20 14.69 -3.72 11.80
CA TYR A 20 13.30 -4.06 12.13
C TYR A 20 13.08 -5.58 12.21
N TYR A 21 13.75 -6.40 11.40
CA TYR A 21 13.64 -7.86 11.53
C TYR A 21 14.19 -8.37 12.86
N SER A 22 15.31 -7.80 13.33
CA SER A 22 15.92 -8.17 14.60
C SER A 22 14.97 -7.86 15.76
N LEU A 23 14.41 -6.65 15.79
CA LEU A 23 13.50 -6.21 16.84
C LEU A 23 12.15 -6.95 16.78
N LEU A 24 11.57 -7.15 15.60
CA LEU A 24 10.28 -7.85 15.45
C LEU A 24 10.36 -9.36 15.70
N ARG A 25 11.56 -9.96 15.64
CA ARG A 25 11.76 -11.36 16.08
C ARG A 25 11.71 -11.53 17.59
N SER A 26 11.85 -10.45 18.36
CA SER A 26 11.64 -10.52 19.80
C SER A 26 10.17 -10.87 20.08
N SER A 27 9.90 -11.65 21.14
CA SER A 27 8.57 -12.19 21.44
C SER A 27 7.57 -11.15 21.97
N GLY A 28 7.78 -9.87 21.71
CA GLY A 28 7.07 -8.79 22.35
C GLY A 28 6.68 -7.66 21.41
N GLU A 29 5.97 -6.69 22.00
CA GLU A 29 5.65 -5.44 21.33
C GLU A 29 6.88 -4.55 21.19
N VAL A 30 7.10 -4.05 19.99
CA VAL A 30 8.13 -3.06 19.68
C VAL A 30 7.45 -1.74 19.39
N ARG A 31 7.93 -0.65 19.97
CA ARG A 31 7.45 0.69 19.62
C ARG A 31 8.00 1.07 18.25
N VAL A 32 7.15 1.63 17.39
CA VAL A 32 7.55 2.08 16.04
C VAL A 32 8.66 3.12 16.09
N ARG A 33 8.72 3.90 17.18
CA ARG A 33 9.79 4.87 17.42
C ARG A 33 11.20 4.25 17.39
N SER A 34 11.33 2.96 17.71
CA SER A 34 12.61 2.24 17.69
C SER A 34 13.15 2.04 16.27
N PHE A 35 12.34 2.29 15.24
CA PHE A 35 12.72 2.20 13.83
C PHE A 35 13.00 3.57 13.20
N GLU A 36 12.61 4.67 13.83
CA GLU A 36 12.65 6.01 13.23
C GLU A 36 14.06 6.43 12.82
N GLU A 37 15.06 6.24 13.69
CA GLU A 37 16.45 6.63 13.41
C GLU A 37 17.03 5.86 12.21
N ALA A 38 16.87 4.53 12.21
CA ALA A 38 17.32 3.69 11.10
C ALA A 38 16.56 3.99 9.80
N HIS A 39 15.27 4.33 9.89
CA HIS A 39 14.47 4.75 8.73
C HIS A 39 14.96 6.07 8.15
N ILE A 40 15.20 7.09 8.98
CA ILE A 40 15.76 8.39 8.57
C ILE A 40 17.13 8.18 7.91
N TYR A 41 17.99 7.34 8.51
CA TYR A 41 19.31 7.03 7.98
C TYR A 41 19.26 6.30 6.62
N SER A 42 18.24 5.49 6.37
CA SER A 42 18.06 4.75 5.11
C SER A 42 17.82 5.64 3.89
N LYS A 43 17.47 6.93 4.08
CA LYS A 43 17.22 7.91 3.01
C LYS A 43 16.27 7.36 1.93
N SER A 44 15.13 6.82 2.36
CA SER A 44 14.15 6.25 1.45
C SER A 44 13.65 7.30 0.47
N SER A 45 13.64 6.97 -0.82
CA SER A 45 13.06 7.83 -1.87
C SER A 45 11.55 8.06 -1.73
N LEU A 46 10.87 7.25 -0.91
CA LEU A 46 9.45 7.41 -0.61
C LEU A 46 9.20 8.33 0.59
N HIS A 47 10.27 8.80 1.25
CA HIS A 47 10.22 9.64 2.43
C HIS A 47 11.46 10.55 2.50
N GLU A 48 11.61 11.41 1.50
CA GLU A 48 12.78 12.27 1.35
C GLU A 48 12.92 13.25 2.52
N GLY A 49 11.79 13.80 3.01
CA GLY A 49 11.78 14.75 4.11
C GLY A 49 11.89 14.12 5.50
N ALA A 50 12.24 12.84 5.65
CA ALA A 50 12.20 12.13 6.94
C ALA A 50 12.99 12.82 8.06
N ALA A 51 14.15 13.40 7.73
CA ALA A 51 15.02 14.11 8.68
C ALA A 51 14.60 15.58 8.92
N ASP A 52 13.72 16.14 8.09
CA ASP A 52 13.39 17.55 8.12
C ASP A 52 12.44 17.89 9.26
N VAL A 53 12.45 19.15 9.70
CA VAL A 53 11.49 19.66 10.68
C VAL A 53 10.11 19.87 10.04
N ARG A 54 10.10 20.30 8.77
CA ARG A 54 8.86 20.51 8.00
C ARG A 54 8.23 19.14 7.66
N PRO A 55 6.90 18.99 7.79
CA PRO A 55 6.23 17.76 7.41
C PRO A 55 6.32 17.49 5.91
N ASP A 56 6.73 16.29 5.54
CA ASP A 56 6.61 15.71 4.20
C ASP A 56 5.19 15.16 4.01
N ILE A 57 4.28 16.05 3.60
CA ILE A 57 2.88 15.69 3.34
C ILE A 57 2.76 14.66 2.20
N SER A 58 3.73 14.58 1.29
CA SER A 58 3.71 13.60 0.21
C SER A 58 3.95 12.19 0.75
N ALA A 59 4.96 12.02 1.60
CA ALA A 59 5.23 10.77 2.30
C ALA A 59 4.07 10.38 3.24
N PHE A 60 3.52 11.34 3.99
CA PHE A 60 2.35 11.10 4.84
C PHE A 60 1.15 10.63 4.02
N SER A 61 0.85 11.29 2.90
CA SER A 61 -0.27 10.92 2.01
C SER A 61 -0.06 9.54 1.40
N TYR A 62 1.17 9.22 1.01
CA TYR A 62 1.54 7.90 0.49
C TYR A 62 1.35 6.80 1.55
N ALA A 63 1.73 7.07 2.80
CA ALA A 63 1.56 6.16 3.92
C ALA A 63 0.07 6.00 4.31
N ALA A 64 -0.65 7.12 4.50
CA ALA A 64 -2.08 7.17 4.80
C ALA A 64 -2.96 6.51 3.71
N GLY A 65 -2.46 6.43 2.48
CA GLY A 65 -3.09 5.68 1.41
C GLY A 65 -3.06 4.17 1.61
N ARG A 66 -2.08 3.63 2.36
CA ARG A 66 -1.82 2.18 2.53
C ARG A 66 -2.24 1.61 3.88
N VAL A 67 -2.77 2.46 4.74
CA VAL A 67 -3.38 2.06 6.02
C VAL A 67 -4.87 2.44 6.02
N PRO A 68 -5.70 1.80 6.87
CA PRO A 68 -7.11 2.14 7.01
C PRO A 68 -7.37 3.56 7.49
N GLU A 69 -8.56 4.10 7.21
CA GLU A 69 -9.00 5.41 7.72
C GLU A 69 -9.09 5.45 9.26
N ALA A 70 -9.23 4.29 9.91
CA ALA A 70 -9.22 4.15 11.38
C ALA A 70 -7.83 4.41 12.03
N MET A 71 -6.76 4.56 11.24
CA MET A 71 -5.38 4.69 11.75
C MET A 71 -5.17 5.75 12.86
N PRO A 72 -5.81 6.94 12.84
CA PRO A 72 -5.71 7.93 13.93
C PRO A 72 -5.99 7.37 15.33
N ASP A 73 -6.91 6.41 15.43
CA ASP A 73 -7.35 5.80 16.69
C ASP A 73 -6.52 4.56 17.06
N VAL A 74 -5.70 4.06 16.13
CA VAL A 74 -4.86 2.87 16.35
C VAL A 74 -3.68 3.21 17.25
N ARG A 75 -3.40 2.30 18.20
CA ARG A 75 -2.26 2.34 19.13
C ARG A 75 -1.39 1.10 19.01
N ARG A 76 -1.94 0.00 18.51
CA ARG A 76 -1.26 -1.28 18.34
C ARG A 76 -1.61 -1.90 17.00
N VAL A 77 -0.59 -2.43 16.32
CA VAL A 77 -0.75 -3.24 15.11
C VAL A 77 -0.21 -4.65 15.37
N LEU A 78 -1.06 -5.65 15.14
CA LEU A 78 -0.73 -7.07 15.17
C LEU A 78 -0.46 -7.54 13.75
N LEU A 79 0.72 -8.11 13.50
CA LEU A 79 1.08 -8.70 12.22
C LEU A 79 0.97 -10.22 12.34
N GLY A 80 0.14 -10.85 11.50
CA GLY A 80 -0.05 -12.30 11.52
C GLY A 80 -0.42 -12.83 10.14
N GLN A 81 -0.24 -14.13 9.92
CA GLN A 81 -0.49 -14.78 8.63
C GLN A 81 -1.86 -15.45 8.56
N ALA A 82 -2.39 -15.86 9.71
CA ALA A 82 -3.60 -16.64 9.79
C ALA A 82 -4.35 -16.33 11.08
N GLU A 83 -5.67 -16.55 11.06
CA GLU A 83 -6.57 -16.23 12.18
C GLU A 83 -6.14 -16.94 13.47
N GLU A 84 -5.66 -18.18 13.39
CA GLU A 84 -5.25 -18.97 14.55
C GLU A 84 -4.09 -18.32 15.32
N GLN A 85 -3.21 -17.58 14.64
CA GLN A 85 -2.10 -16.86 15.28
C GLN A 85 -2.62 -15.70 16.12
N PHE A 86 -3.60 -14.96 15.58
CA PHE A 86 -4.26 -13.89 16.33
C PHE A 86 -5.05 -14.46 17.51
N SER A 87 -5.81 -15.54 17.32
CA SER A 87 -6.56 -16.19 18.39
C SER A 87 -5.64 -16.71 19.49
N SER A 88 -4.50 -17.33 19.13
CA SER A 88 -3.49 -17.79 20.09
C SER A 88 -2.85 -16.63 20.87
N ALA A 89 -2.80 -15.44 20.28
CA ALA A 89 -2.37 -14.20 20.93
C ALA A 89 -3.49 -13.49 21.70
N GLY A 90 -4.66 -14.13 21.86
CA GLY A 90 -5.82 -13.58 22.59
C GLY A 90 -6.64 -12.56 21.81
N SER A 91 -6.51 -12.52 20.48
CA SER A 91 -7.22 -11.58 19.61
C SER A 91 -8.19 -12.33 18.69
N ASP A 92 -9.49 -12.25 18.97
CA ASP A 92 -10.53 -12.82 18.11
C ASP A 92 -10.81 -11.90 16.91
N VAL A 93 -9.90 -11.94 15.94
CA VAL A 93 -9.99 -11.11 14.74
C VAL A 93 -11.22 -11.41 13.89
N ASN A 94 -11.93 -12.52 14.10
CA ASN A 94 -13.18 -12.85 13.39
C ASN A 94 -14.35 -11.97 13.77
N SER A 95 -14.36 -11.44 14.98
CA SER A 95 -15.39 -10.49 15.42
C SER A 95 -15.04 -9.03 15.08
N TRP A 96 -13.85 -8.76 14.55
CA TRP A 96 -13.36 -7.41 14.29
C TRP A 96 -13.86 -6.87 12.95
N GLU A 97 -14.01 -5.55 12.86
CA GLU A 97 -14.49 -4.90 11.64
C GLU A 97 -13.45 -4.99 10.53
N ARG A 98 -13.84 -5.43 9.34
CA ARG A 98 -12.96 -5.44 8.17
C ARG A 98 -12.69 -4.02 7.70
N GLN A 99 -11.41 -3.70 7.55
CA GLN A 99 -10.93 -2.40 7.12
C GLN A 99 -10.20 -2.51 5.78
N ILE A 100 -10.31 -1.47 4.95
CA ILE A 100 -9.71 -1.43 3.62
C ILE A 100 -8.87 -0.15 3.51
N ALA A 101 -7.64 -0.30 3.02
CA ALA A 101 -6.81 0.83 2.61
C ALA A 101 -7.11 1.24 1.15
N ARG A 102 -6.90 2.52 0.82
CA ARG A 102 -7.17 3.06 -0.52
C ARG A 102 -6.21 2.53 -1.58
N GLY A 103 -4.94 2.41 -1.21
CA GLY A 103 -3.85 1.81 -1.97
C GLY A 103 -3.39 0.49 -1.34
N ARG A 104 -2.88 -0.43 -2.17
CA ARG A 104 -2.38 -1.78 -1.80
C ARG A 104 -3.33 -2.55 -0.88
N ARG A 105 -4.16 -3.42 -1.46
CA ARG A 105 -5.20 -4.17 -0.75
C ARG A 105 -4.59 -5.23 0.18
N ARG A 106 -4.26 -4.83 1.41
CA ARG A 106 -3.93 -5.73 2.52
C ARG A 106 -5.17 -5.93 3.38
N PRO A 107 -5.50 -7.16 3.83
CA PRO A 107 -6.61 -7.37 4.75
C PRO A 107 -6.24 -6.78 6.11
N PHE A 108 -7.09 -5.86 6.57
CA PHE A 108 -7.01 -5.32 7.91
C PHE A 108 -8.29 -5.64 8.67
N ARG A 109 -8.17 -5.84 9.98
CA ARG A 109 -9.32 -5.90 10.89
C ARG A 109 -9.08 -5.03 12.10
N TYR A 110 -10.09 -4.27 12.53
CA TYR A 110 -9.99 -3.30 13.61
C TYR A 110 -10.97 -3.65 14.75
N ASP A 111 -10.48 -3.57 15.99
CA ASP A 111 -11.25 -3.90 17.18
C ASP A 111 -12.16 -2.77 17.69
N GLY A 112 -12.07 -1.57 17.09
CA GLY A 112 -12.79 -0.38 17.54
C GLY A 112 -12.21 0.27 18.82
N ARG A 113 -11.12 -0.28 19.37
CA ARG A 113 -10.54 0.09 20.68
C ARG A 113 -9.05 0.44 20.61
N GLY A 114 -8.45 0.39 19.42
CA GLY A 114 -7.07 0.81 19.16
C GLY A 114 -6.13 -0.29 18.70
N THR A 115 -6.62 -1.50 18.43
CA THR A 115 -5.82 -2.61 17.87
C THR A 115 -6.23 -2.92 16.43
N LEU A 116 -5.24 -2.88 15.54
CA LEU A 116 -5.38 -3.23 14.14
C LEU A 116 -4.66 -4.55 13.84
N ALA A 117 -5.36 -5.57 13.39
CA ALA A 117 -4.76 -6.76 12.81
C ALA A 117 -4.46 -6.51 11.33
N ALA A 118 -3.22 -6.78 10.92
CA ALA A 118 -2.78 -6.73 9.54
C ALA A 118 -2.34 -8.14 9.11
N PHE A 119 -2.98 -8.67 8.08
CA PHE A 119 -2.63 -9.97 7.53
C PHE A 119 -1.43 -9.83 6.58
N ILE A 120 -0.40 -10.64 6.83
CA ILE A 120 0.85 -10.68 6.03
C ILE A 120 1.00 -12.06 5.37
N ALA A 121 1.24 -12.09 4.06
CA ALA A 121 1.40 -13.32 3.30
C ALA A 121 2.88 -13.68 3.07
N SER A 122 3.79 -12.71 3.19
CA SER A 122 5.21 -12.86 2.87
C SER A 122 6.10 -11.96 3.73
N ALA A 123 7.42 -12.18 3.66
CA ALA A 123 8.41 -11.28 4.26
C ALA A 123 8.33 -9.86 3.66
N SER A 124 8.14 -9.75 2.34
CA SER A 124 8.01 -8.47 1.63
C SER A 124 6.79 -7.64 2.06
N ASP A 125 5.81 -8.25 2.74
CA ASP A 125 4.72 -7.50 3.36
C ASP A 125 5.15 -6.75 4.61
N ILE A 126 6.09 -7.31 5.37
CA ILE A 126 6.73 -6.64 6.51
C ILE A 126 7.61 -5.51 5.98
N ASP A 127 8.40 -5.80 4.95
CA ASP A 127 9.31 -4.83 4.31
C ASP A 127 8.55 -3.63 3.71
N ASP A 128 7.28 -3.81 3.36
CA ASP A 128 6.39 -2.73 2.91
C ASP A 128 5.68 -2.02 4.08
N LEU A 129 5.07 -2.78 5.00
CA LEU A 129 4.23 -2.21 6.04
C LEU A 129 5.01 -1.47 7.13
N VAL A 130 6.19 -1.97 7.53
CA VAL A 130 6.98 -1.33 8.59
C VAL A 130 7.41 0.09 8.17
N PRO A 131 8.02 0.33 6.99
CA PRO A 131 8.35 1.68 6.55
C PRO A 131 7.13 2.60 6.42
N ILE A 132 5.98 2.09 5.97
CA ILE A 132 4.72 2.86 5.89
C ILE A 132 4.31 3.38 7.27
N LEU A 133 4.33 2.51 8.27
CA LEU A 133 3.91 2.87 9.64
C LEU A 133 4.90 3.82 10.30
N VAL A 134 6.21 3.66 10.03
CA VAL A 134 7.25 4.58 10.51
C VAL A 134 7.08 5.96 9.87
N ALA A 135 6.92 6.04 8.54
CA ALA A 135 6.70 7.30 7.84
C ALA A 135 5.42 8.01 8.33
N TYR A 136 4.31 7.26 8.48
CA TYR A 136 3.07 7.80 9.05
C TYR A 136 3.30 8.42 10.43
N GLN A 137 4.02 7.72 11.32
CA GLN A 137 4.30 8.21 12.67
C GLN A 137 5.23 9.42 12.70
N ILE A 138 6.32 9.41 11.93
CA ILE A 138 7.26 10.53 11.85
C ILE A 138 6.51 11.80 11.42
N GLU A 139 5.78 11.71 10.32
CA GLU A 139 5.11 12.87 9.74
C GLU A 139 3.92 13.35 10.57
N TRP A 140 3.16 12.43 11.17
CA TRP A 140 2.18 12.80 12.20
C TRP A 140 2.82 13.59 13.33
N ASN A 141 3.96 13.12 13.84
CA ASN A 141 4.62 13.73 14.98
C ASN A 141 5.23 15.09 14.66
N LYS A 142 5.73 15.32 13.43
CA LYS A 142 6.13 16.66 12.97
C LYS A 142 4.95 17.62 12.96
N MET A 143 3.83 17.21 12.35
CA MET A 143 2.62 18.02 12.35
C MET A 143 2.11 18.29 13.77
N HIS A 144 2.13 17.28 14.66
CA HIS A 144 1.73 17.42 16.06
C HIS A 144 2.58 18.47 16.79
N ILE A 145 3.91 18.44 16.62
CA ILE A 145 4.83 19.39 17.26
C ILE A 145 4.50 20.82 16.82
N LEU A 146 4.31 21.06 15.52
CA LEU A 146 3.98 22.37 14.98
C LEU A 146 2.60 22.86 15.43
N LEU A 147 1.59 21.99 15.43
CA LEU A 147 0.23 22.36 15.86
C LEU A 147 0.14 22.64 17.36
N VAL A 148 0.81 21.88 18.22
CA VAL A 148 0.82 22.18 19.67
C VAL A 148 1.43 23.56 19.97
N GLN A 149 2.40 23.98 19.16
CA GLN A 149 3.07 25.27 19.29
C GLN A 149 2.24 26.43 18.72
N SER A 150 1.31 26.17 17.81
CA SER A 150 0.43 27.18 17.22
C SER A 150 -0.84 27.44 18.05
N GLU A 151 -1.42 28.63 17.88
CA GLU A 151 -2.70 28.97 18.51
C GLU A 151 -3.84 28.11 17.98
N ILE A 152 -3.91 27.93 16.66
CA ILE A 152 -4.95 27.12 16.01
C ILE A 152 -4.95 25.68 16.52
N GLY A 153 -3.78 25.05 16.68
CA GLY A 153 -3.71 23.68 17.16
C GLY A 153 -4.14 23.56 18.63
N ARG A 154 -3.80 24.52 19.49
CA ARG A 154 -4.29 24.54 20.87
C ARG A 154 -5.81 24.67 20.96
N LEU A 155 -6.40 25.56 20.17
CA LEU A 155 -7.86 25.76 20.12
C LEU A 155 -8.60 24.53 19.56
N LEU A 156 -8.02 23.86 18.55
CA LEU A 156 -8.56 22.60 18.01
C LEU A 156 -8.48 21.47 19.05
N ALA A 157 -7.36 21.36 19.77
CA ALA A 157 -7.14 20.34 20.79
C ALA A 157 -8.09 20.52 21.98
N SER A 158 -8.29 21.75 22.46
CA SER A 158 -9.25 22.06 23.53
C SER A 158 -10.70 21.92 23.10
N GLY A 159 -10.97 22.00 21.79
CA GLY A 159 -12.32 21.98 21.23
C GLY A 159 -13.04 23.33 21.33
N GLU A 160 -12.32 24.42 21.63
CA GLU A 160 -12.83 25.79 21.60
C GLU A 160 -13.22 26.22 20.18
N ILE A 161 -12.52 25.70 19.18
CA ILE A 161 -12.90 25.80 17.77
C ILE A 161 -13.04 24.41 17.17
N GLY A 162 -13.83 24.31 16.12
CA GLY A 162 -14.00 23.06 15.39
C GLY A 162 -14.48 23.32 13.97
N TYR A 163 -14.30 22.32 13.11
CA TYR A 163 -14.79 22.38 11.75
C TYR A 163 -16.32 22.27 11.73
N HIS A 164 -16.98 23.36 11.32
CA HIS A 164 -18.40 23.42 11.05
C HIS A 164 -18.68 24.37 9.88
N ALA A 165 -19.87 24.29 9.29
CA ALA A 165 -20.27 25.09 8.14
C ALA A 165 -19.90 26.58 8.34
N GLY A 166 -19.04 27.09 7.45
CA GLY A 166 -18.59 28.48 7.41
C GLY A 166 -17.24 28.75 8.09
N THR A 167 -16.62 27.77 8.75
CA THR A 167 -15.30 27.93 9.39
C THR A 167 -14.18 27.16 8.73
N GLU A 168 -14.51 26.23 7.82
CA GLU A 168 -13.57 25.27 7.27
C GLU A 168 -12.40 25.96 6.56
N ALA A 169 -12.69 26.95 5.71
CA ALA A 169 -11.67 27.69 4.96
C ALA A 169 -10.72 28.48 5.89
N ALA A 170 -11.25 29.13 6.93
CA ALA A 170 -10.45 29.91 7.86
C ALA A 170 -9.56 29.01 8.75
N ILE A 171 -10.09 27.86 9.21
CA ILE A 171 -9.31 26.88 9.97
C ILE A 171 -8.23 26.29 9.07
N ASP A 172 -8.55 25.95 7.81
CA ASP A 172 -7.58 25.39 6.87
C ASP A 172 -6.44 26.36 6.56
N GLU A 173 -6.72 27.64 6.41
CA GLU A 173 -5.69 28.68 6.20
C GLU A 173 -4.74 28.76 7.41
N GLN A 174 -5.28 28.74 8.63
CA GLN A 174 -4.49 28.77 9.86
C GLN A 174 -3.69 27.49 10.07
N VAL A 175 -4.25 26.33 9.76
CA VAL A 175 -3.56 25.04 9.80
C VAL A 175 -2.44 25.00 8.75
N ALA A 176 -2.69 25.48 7.54
CA ALA A 176 -1.68 25.58 6.48
C ALA A 176 -0.52 26.48 6.92
N LEU A 177 -0.81 27.64 7.51
CA LEU A 177 0.20 28.55 8.05
C LEU A 177 1.02 27.90 9.16
N ALA A 178 0.36 27.21 10.11
CA ALA A 178 1.02 26.55 11.23
C ALA A 178 1.93 25.38 10.79
N LEU A 179 1.55 24.68 9.72
CA LEU A 179 2.30 23.55 9.17
C LEU A 179 3.27 23.93 8.04
N ASP A 180 3.36 25.21 7.69
CA ASP A 180 4.11 25.72 6.53
C ASP A 180 3.75 24.99 5.23
N LEU A 181 2.46 24.93 4.88
CA LEU A 181 1.94 24.22 3.71
C LEU A 181 1.40 25.19 2.66
N ASP A 182 1.66 24.88 1.39
CA ASP A 182 0.99 25.53 0.26
C ASP A 182 -0.37 24.89 -0.03
N THR A 183 -1.13 25.50 -0.95
CA THR A 183 -2.47 25.04 -1.33
C THR A 183 -2.51 23.61 -1.86
N GLU A 184 -1.45 23.16 -2.57
CA GLU A 184 -1.39 21.81 -3.11
C GLU A 184 -1.18 20.79 -2.00
N LEU A 185 -0.28 21.07 -1.06
CA LEU A 185 -0.02 20.22 0.11
C LEU A 185 -1.24 20.16 1.04
N VAL A 186 -1.98 21.26 1.22
CA VAL A 186 -3.25 21.23 1.96
C VAL A 186 -4.27 20.30 1.29
N ALA A 187 -4.40 20.35 -0.04
CA ALA A 187 -5.28 19.45 -0.76
C ALA A 187 -4.85 17.98 -0.61
N ARG A 188 -3.54 17.69 -0.65
CA ARG A 188 -2.99 16.36 -0.39
C ARG A 188 -3.26 15.89 1.04
N LEU A 189 -3.10 16.74 2.05
CA LEU A 189 -3.39 16.40 3.44
C LEU A 189 -4.88 16.09 3.65
N LYS A 190 -5.78 16.88 3.04
CA LYS A 190 -7.22 16.59 3.02
C LYS A 190 -7.51 15.24 2.40
N GLN A 191 -6.90 14.96 1.25
CA GLN A 191 -7.00 13.65 0.62
C GLN A 191 -6.45 12.58 1.56
N ALA A 192 -5.31 12.75 2.21
CA ALA A 192 -4.69 11.78 3.11
C ALA A 192 -5.55 11.44 4.33
N LEU A 193 -6.21 12.41 4.96
CA LEU A 193 -7.08 12.16 6.10
C LEU A 193 -8.52 11.76 5.71
N GLY A 194 -8.89 11.96 4.43
CA GLY A 194 -10.14 11.49 3.87
C GLY A 194 -11.37 12.14 4.48
N ARG A 195 -12.45 11.35 4.66
CA ARG A 195 -13.75 11.84 5.17
C ARG A 195 -13.66 12.40 6.59
N SER A 196 -12.66 11.96 7.35
CA SER A 196 -12.43 12.37 8.73
C SER A 196 -11.39 13.48 8.85
N TYR A 197 -11.13 14.26 7.80
CA TYR A 197 -10.11 15.32 7.81
C TYR A 197 -10.15 16.21 9.06
N ALA A 198 -11.32 16.75 9.40
CA ALA A 198 -11.50 17.59 10.58
C ALA A 198 -11.10 16.89 11.90
N GLN A 199 -11.55 15.64 12.07
CA GLN A 199 -11.19 14.82 13.23
C GLN A 199 -9.70 14.45 13.21
N GLY A 200 -9.14 14.20 12.03
CA GLY A 200 -7.73 13.89 11.82
C GLY A 200 -6.83 15.04 12.25
N VAL A 201 -7.08 16.26 11.75
CA VAL A 201 -6.31 17.46 12.15
C VAL A 201 -6.43 17.70 13.66
N ARG A 202 -7.63 17.58 14.23
CA ARG A 202 -7.82 17.67 15.67
C ARG A 202 -7.03 16.59 16.42
N SER A 203 -7.01 15.36 15.94
CA SER A 203 -6.27 14.25 16.55
C SER A 203 -4.76 14.52 16.51
N ILE A 204 -4.25 15.02 15.38
CA ILE A 204 -2.85 15.44 15.25
C ILE A 204 -2.53 16.54 16.24
N ALA A 205 -3.39 17.56 16.39
CA ALA A 205 -3.19 18.63 17.37
C ALA A 205 -3.24 18.14 18.83
N THR A 206 -4.02 17.09 19.11
CA THR A 206 -4.29 16.63 20.47
C THR A 206 -3.25 15.63 20.98
N THR A 207 -2.74 14.73 20.14
CA THR A 207 -1.96 13.59 20.61
C THR A 207 -0.83 13.22 19.67
N ARG A 208 0.35 13.02 20.26
CA ARG A 208 1.50 12.40 19.60
C ARG A 208 1.17 10.96 19.21
N PHE A 209 1.55 10.55 18.01
CA PHE A 209 1.44 9.17 17.57
C PHE A 209 2.58 8.32 18.14
N ASP A 210 2.23 7.28 18.91
CA ASP A 210 3.16 6.32 19.52
C ASP A 210 2.63 4.89 19.30
N LEU A 211 2.85 4.39 18.09
CA LEU A 211 2.36 3.10 17.62
C LEU A 211 3.25 1.96 18.14
N ARG A 212 2.61 0.82 18.44
CA ARG A 212 3.31 -0.44 18.75
C ARG A 212 3.04 -1.49 17.69
N LEU A 213 4.08 -2.25 17.33
CA LEU A 213 4.01 -3.38 16.43
C LEU A 213 4.29 -4.68 17.18
N HIS A 214 3.52 -5.72 16.86
CA HIS A 214 3.78 -7.07 17.36
C HIS A 214 3.65 -8.06 16.21
N LEU A 215 4.78 -8.70 15.87
CA LEU A 215 4.78 -9.79 14.91
C LEU A 215 4.41 -11.09 15.61
N LEU A 216 3.19 -11.56 15.36
CA LEU A 216 2.72 -12.87 15.78
C LEU A 216 3.40 -13.89 14.88
N ALA A 217 4.62 -14.29 15.26
CA ALA A 217 5.52 -15.06 14.41
C ALA A 217 4.82 -16.28 13.80
N GLY A 218 4.58 -16.23 12.49
CA GLY A 218 4.32 -17.42 11.70
C GLY A 218 5.65 -18.16 11.54
N SER A 219 5.84 -19.24 12.31
CA SER A 219 6.97 -20.15 12.13
C SER A 219 7.17 -20.43 10.63
N PHE A 220 8.41 -20.55 10.13
CA PHE A 220 8.70 -20.90 8.73
C PHE A 220 7.80 -22.03 8.15
N ASN A 221 7.41 -22.99 9.00
CA ASN A 221 6.45 -24.06 8.67
C ASN A 221 5.07 -23.57 8.16
N HIS A 222 4.63 -22.37 8.53
CA HIS A 222 3.38 -21.76 8.04
C HIS A 222 3.54 -21.22 6.61
N TYR A 223 4.65 -20.53 6.31
CA TYR A 223 4.97 -20.12 4.92
C TYR A 223 5.08 -21.33 3.99
N GLN A 224 5.74 -22.40 4.43
CA GLN A 224 5.84 -23.63 3.65
C GLN A 224 4.47 -24.27 3.38
N ARG A 225 3.58 -24.32 4.38
CA ARG A 225 2.21 -24.84 4.22
C ARG A 225 1.37 -23.95 3.29
N ALA A 226 1.49 -22.62 3.41
CA ALA A 226 0.81 -21.68 2.52
C ALA A 226 1.26 -21.85 1.07
N ALA A 227 2.58 -21.93 0.82
CA ALA A 227 3.14 -22.17 -0.51
C ALA A 227 2.69 -23.51 -1.12
N GLN A 228 2.59 -24.57 -0.31
CA GLN A 228 2.06 -25.86 -0.76
C GLN A 228 0.57 -25.77 -1.14
N ARG A 229 -0.26 -25.09 -0.35
CA ARG A 229 -1.69 -24.87 -0.69
C ARG A 229 -1.83 -24.05 -1.96
N TRP A 230 -1.04 -22.98 -2.08
CA TRP A 230 -0.95 -22.15 -3.28
C TRP A 230 -0.63 -23.00 -4.52
N TRP A 231 0.41 -23.83 -4.47
CA TRP A 231 0.77 -24.72 -5.57
C TRP A 231 -0.34 -25.73 -5.92
N ARG A 232 -1.00 -26.32 -4.92
CA ARG A 232 -2.14 -27.24 -5.13
C ARG A 232 -3.32 -26.59 -5.86
N GLY A 233 -3.50 -25.27 -5.73
CA GLY A 233 -4.51 -24.53 -6.49
C GLY A 233 -4.12 -24.31 -7.96
N ILE A 234 -2.82 -24.23 -8.25
CA ILE A 234 -2.26 -23.96 -9.58
C ILE A 234 -2.10 -25.24 -10.40
N GLU A 235 -1.65 -26.31 -9.77
CA GLU A 235 -1.30 -27.58 -10.42
C GLU A 235 -2.39 -28.14 -11.36
N PRO A 236 -3.69 -28.15 -10.99
CA PRO A 236 -4.75 -28.62 -11.89
C PRO A 236 -4.89 -27.75 -13.16
N VAL A 237 -4.67 -26.44 -13.05
CA VAL A 237 -4.71 -25.52 -14.20
C VAL A 237 -3.55 -25.80 -15.14
N TYR A 238 -2.34 -25.91 -14.58
CA TYR A 238 -1.13 -26.28 -15.30
C TYR A 238 -1.22 -27.66 -15.97
N GLN A 239 -1.88 -28.64 -15.36
CA GLN A 239 -2.09 -29.95 -15.98
C GLN A 239 -3.05 -29.84 -17.18
N ARG A 240 -4.13 -29.05 -17.07
CA ARG A 240 -5.09 -28.83 -18.16
C ARG A 240 -4.46 -28.15 -19.37
N THR A 241 -3.64 -27.11 -19.16
CA THR A 241 -2.94 -26.40 -20.26
C THR A 241 -1.90 -27.26 -21.00
N ARG A 242 -1.64 -28.47 -20.50
CA ARG A 242 -0.66 -29.42 -21.05
C ARG A 242 -1.26 -30.72 -21.52
N ALA A 243 -2.58 -30.90 -21.48
CA ALA A 243 -3.23 -32.16 -21.83
C ALA A 243 -2.77 -32.72 -23.19
N ASP A 244 -2.50 -31.82 -24.15
CA ASP A 244 -2.08 -32.20 -25.52
C ASP A 244 -0.55 -32.31 -25.70
N ARG A 245 0.25 -32.20 -24.63
CA ARG A 245 1.72 -32.16 -24.72
C ARG A 245 2.39 -33.35 -24.04
N PRO A 246 3.14 -34.19 -24.79
CA PRO A 246 3.73 -35.42 -24.25
C PRO A 246 4.93 -35.22 -23.30
N ARG A 247 5.55 -34.03 -23.26
CA ARG A 247 6.70 -33.74 -22.39
C ARG A 247 6.38 -32.69 -21.33
N LYS A 248 6.91 -32.89 -20.11
CA LYS A 248 6.98 -31.86 -19.07
C LYS A 248 7.89 -30.71 -19.54
N ARG A 249 7.44 -29.47 -19.38
CA ARG A 249 8.15 -28.21 -19.72
C ARG A 249 8.78 -27.77 -18.40
N PRO A 250 9.95 -27.15 -18.44
CA PRO A 250 10.49 -26.47 -17.27
C PRO A 250 9.45 -25.48 -16.72
N ILE A 251 9.39 -25.39 -15.40
CA ILE A 251 8.56 -24.45 -14.66
C ILE A 251 9.49 -23.38 -14.13
N TYR A 252 9.17 -22.12 -14.41
CA TYR A 252 9.91 -20.97 -13.91
C TYR A 252 9.00 -20.20 -12.95
N PHE A 253 9.49 -19.94 -11.74
CA PHE A 253 8.81 -19.06 -10.81
C PHE A 253 9.29 -17.63 -11.03
N VAL A 254 8.37 -16.75 -11.44
CA VAL A 254 8.62 -15.33 -11.64
C VAL A 254 7.90 -14.56 -10.54
N SER A 255 8.64 -13.91 -9.65
CA SER A 255 8.08 -13.02 -8.64
C SER A 255 7.85 -11.65 -9.25
N SER A 256 6.60 -11.34 -9.60
CA SER A 256 6.20 -10.05 -10.19
C SER A 256 4.73 -9.77 -9.92
N ASN A 257 4.24 -8.58 -10.30
CA ASN A 257 2.81 -8.34 -10.30
C ASN A 257 2.13 -9.22 -11.36
N VAL A 258 0.93 -9.72 -11.05
CA VAL A 258 0.16 -10.59 -11.95
C VAL A 258 -0.16 -9.94 -13.31
N HIS A 259 -0.10 -8.61 -13.43
CA HIS A 259 -0.32 -7.95 -14.72
C HIS A 259 0.97 -7.73 -15.53
N SER A 260 2.16 -7.84 -14.93
CA SER A 260 3.40 -7.44 -15.59
C SER A 260 3.72 -8.31 -16.81
N LEU A 261 3.61 -9.64 -16.69
CA LEU A 261 3.81 -10.55 -17.81
C LEU A 261 2.63 -10.56 -18.77
N ALA A 262 1.40 -10.50 -18.26
CA ALA A 262 0.21 -10.42 -19.11
C ALA A 262 0.19 -9.16 -19.99
N ASN A 263 0.56 -8.01 -19.44
CA ASN A 263 0.65 -6.77 -20.22
C ASN A 263 1.76 -6.85 -21.29
N LEU A 264 2.89 -7.49 -20.97
CA LEU A 264 4.01 -7.62 -21.90
C LEU A 264 3.72 -8.61 -23.03
N LEU A 265 3.09 -9.75 -22.72
CA LEU A 265 2.89 -10.86 -23.65
C LEU A 265 1.53 -10.86 -24.32
N GLY A 266 0.49 -10.38 -23.63
CA GLY A 266 -0.89 -10.40 -24.08
C GLY A 266 -1.21 -9.28 -25.07
N GLY A 267 -0.75 -8.04 -24.83
CA GLY A 267 -0.92 -6.94 -25.80
C GLY A 267 -2.33 -6.34 -25.88
N TYR A 268 -3.25 -6.66 -24.94
CA TYR A 268 -4.64 -6.19 -24.97
C TYR A 268 -4.78 -4.67 -25.16
N ALA A 269 -4.03 -3.88 -24.39
CA ALA A 269 -4.15 -2.43 -24.40
C ALA A 269 -3.68 -1.80 -25.72
N ILE A 270 -2.81 -2.50 -26.45
CA ILE A 270 -2.30 -2.07 -27.76
C ILE A 270 -3.39 -2.29 -28.81
N GLU A 271 -4.01 -3.48 -28.84
CA GLU A 271 -5.09 -3.81 -29.78
C GLU A 271 -6.32 -2.90 -29.55
N HIS A 272 -6.71 -2.72 -28.29
CA HIS A 272 -7.88 -1.92 -27.91
C HIS A 272 -7.57 -0.44 -27.66
N LYS A 273 -6.47 0.08 -28.23
CA LYS A 273 -5.99 1.46 -28.01
C LYS A 273 -7.09 2.50 -28.23
N GLY A 274 -7.92 2.36 -29.27
CA GLY A 274 -8.97 3.32 -29.59
C GLY A 274 -9.96 3.57 -28.45
N GLU A 275 -10.46 2.50 -27.83
CA GLU A 275 -11.41 2.55 -26.70
C GLU A 275 -10.76 3.15 -25.44
N LEU A 276 -9.49 2.80 -25.21
CA LEU A 276 -8.73 3.34 -24.08
C LEU A 276 -8.47 4.84 -24.25
N LEU A 277 -8.15 5.31 -25.45
CA LEU A 277 -8.00 6.74 -25.73
C LEU A 277 -9.30 7.52 -25.51
N GLN A 278 -10.44 6.96 -25.91
CA GLN A 278 -11.75 7.58 -25.63
C GLN A 278 -11.99 7.69 -24.11
N THR A 279 -11.66 6.64 -23.37
CA THR A 279 -11.79 6.64 -21.90
C THR A 279 -10.87 7.67 -21.25
N ALA A 280 -9.61 7.75 -21.69
CA ALA A 280 -8.65 8.71 -21.19
C ALA A 280 -9.09 10.15 -21.46
N LYS A 281 -9.60 10.45 -22.66
CA LYS A 281 -10.14 11.78 -23.01
C LYS A 281 -11.37 12.14 -22.18
N ALA A 282 -12.29 11.20 -22.02
CA ALA A 282 -13.58 11.46 -21.38
C ALA A 282 -13.49 11.58 -19.85
N HIS A 283 -12.67 10.72 -19.21
CA HIS A 283 -12.63 10.62 -17.74
C HIS A 283 -11.31 11.09 -17.13
N ASN A 284 -10.25 11.22 -17.94
CA ASN A 284 -8.92 11.67 -17.54
C ASN A 284 -8.45 11.15 -16.16
N PRO A 285 -8.40 9.81 -15.98
CA PRO A 285 -8.08 9.21 -14.68
C PRO A 285 -6.69 9.68 -14.21
N ASP A 286 -6.61 10.19 -12.99
CA ASP A 286 -5.39 10.73 -12.39
C ASP A 286 -4.64 11.75 -13.28
N SER A 287 -5.39 12.52 -14.07
CA SER A 287 -4.85 13.54 -14.98
C SER A 287 -3.85 12.99 -16.02
N VAL A 288 -4.01 11.74 -16.44
CA VAL A 288 -3.09 11.04 -17.36
C VAL A 288 -3.10 11.57 -18.80
N TRP A 289 -4.19 12.22 -19.25
CA TRP A 289 -4.41 12.59 -20.65
C TRP A 289 -3.27 13.43 -21.26
N PRO A 290 -2.78 14.51 -20.63
CA PRO A 290 -1.72 15.34 -21.21
C PRO A 290 -0.40 14.57 -21.40
N GLN A 291 -0.08 13.65 -20.49
CA GLN A 291 1.12 12.81 -20.59
C GLN A 291 0.97 11.77 -21.70
N LEU A 292 -0.20 11.13 -21.77
CA LEU A 292 -0.49 10.13 -22.80
C LEU A 292 -0.50 10.75 -24.20
N GLU A 293 -1.10 11.92 -24.37
CA GLU A 293 -1.12 12.65 -25.64
C GLU A 293 0.29 12.99 -26.12
N ARG A 294 1.15 13.47 -25.22
CA ARG A 294 2.56 13.75 -25.51
C ARG A 294 3.33 12.49 -25.91
N ALA A 295 3.23 11.43 -25.10
CA ALA A 295 3.93 10.18 -25.37
C ALA A 295 3.52 9.55 -26.72
N LEU A 296 2.25 9.69 -27.10
CA LEU A 296 1.74 9.25 -28.40
C LEU A 296 2.30 10.08 -29.56
N ALA A 297 2.42 11.40 -29.40
CA ALA A 297 2.96 12.30 -30.42
C ALA A 297 4.46 12.06 -30.64
N GLU A 298 5.20 11.75 -29.58
CA GLU A 298 6.64 11.46 -29.61
C GLU A 298 6.96 10.03 -30.05
N GLY A 299 5.97 9.14 -30.13
CA GLY A 299 6.18 7.72 -30.45
C GLY A 299 6.94 6.97 -29.33
N SER A 300 6.80 7.41 -28.09
CA SER A 300 7.49 6.84 -26.93
C SER A 300 6.84 5.52 -26.46
N ASP A 301 7.66 4.55 -26.04
CA ASP A 301 7.21 3.30 -25.40
C ASP A 301 6.41 3.57 -24.11
N GLU A 302 6.56 4.75 -23.50
CA GLU A 302 5.76 5.21 -22.36
C GLU A 302 4.26 5.19 -22.67
N ALA A 303 3.87 5.45 -23.92
CA ALA A 303 2.47 5.43 -24.32
C ALA A 303 1.80 4.08 -24.05
N VAL A 304 2.52 2.96 -24.22
CA VAL A 304 2.00 1.62 -23.94
C VAL A 304 1.75 1.44 -22.44
N ASN A 305 2.68 1.89 -21.60
CA ASN A 305 2.51 1.84 -20.14
C ASN A 305 1.32 2.69 -19.67
N LEU A 306 1.18 3.89 -20.24
CA LEU A 306 0.05 4.78 -19.96
C LEU A 306 -1.28 4.20 -20.46
N LEU A 307 -1.30 3.47 -21.59
CA LEU A 307 -2.50 2.74 -22.04
C LEU A 307 -2.89 1.63 -21.07
N TYR A 308 -1.93 0.86 -20.55
CA TYR A 308 -2.22 -0.14 -19.52
C TYR A 308 -2.68 0.49 -18.19
N PHE A 309 -2.17 1.67 -17.85
CA PHE A 309 -2.68 2.45 -16.73
C PHE A 309 -4.15 2.84 -16.95
N VAL A 310 -4.49 3.35 -18.13
CA VAL A 310 -5.88 3.69 -18.50
C VAL A 310 -6.78 2.46 -18.52
N LEU A 311 -6.30 1.29 -18.97
CA LEU A 311 -7.06 0.03 -18.96
C LEU A 311 -7.59 -0.29 -17.56
N ARG A 312 -6.81 -0.02 -16.50
CA ARG A 312 -7.25 -0.21 -15.12
C ARG A 312 -8.47 0.64 -14.76
N ALA A 313 -8.49 1.90 -15.21
CA ALA A 313 -9.63 2.79 -15.02
C ALA A 313 -10.81 2.33 -15.89
N HIS A 314 -10.56 1.96 -17.14
CA HIS A 314 -11.57 1.47 -18.08
C HIS A 314 -12.30 0.23 -17.56
N VAL A 315 -11.58 -0.75 -17.00
CA VAL A 315 -12.16 -1.92 -16.34
C VAL A 315 -13.10 -1.56 -15.18
N ARG A 316 -12.79 -0.50 -14.42
CA ARG A 316 -13.63 -0.06 -13.29
C ARG A 316 -14.91 0.63 -13.76
N LEU A 317 -14.84 1.35 -14.88
CA LEU A 317 -15.96 2.10 -15.44
C LEU A 317 -16.92 1.21 -16.23
N SER A 318 -16.42 0.12 -16.82
CA SER A 318 -17.16 -0.72 -17.75
C SER A 318 -17.29 -2.16 -17.24
N PRO A 319 -18.46 -2.57 -16.72
CA PRO A 319 -18.72 -3.96 -16.34
C PRO A 319 -18.48 -4.92 -17.50
N GLY A 320 -17.79 -6.04 -17.24
CA GLY A 320 -17.55 -7.09 -18.24
C GLY A 320 -16.25 -6.95 -19.04
N VAL A 321 -15.61 -5.77 -19.07
CA VAL A 321 -14.31 -5.59 -19.74
C VAL A 321 -13.24 -6.52 -19.15
N MET A 322 -13.24 -6.73 -17.83
CA MET A 322 -12.31 -7.68 -17.20
C MET A 322 -12.44 -9.10 -17.78
N ASN A 323 -13.66 -9.56 -18.07
CA ASN A 323 -13.86 -10.88 -18.67
C ASN A 323 -13.33 -10.91 -20.12
N HIS A 324 -13.40 -9.79 -20.83
CA HIS A 324 -12.85 -9.68 -22.18
C HIS A 324 -11.32 -9.73 -22.15
N VAL A 325 -10.69 -8.99 -21.23
CA VAL A 325 -9.24 -9.04 -20.98
C VAL A 325 -8.81 -10.48 -20.63
N GLN A 326 -9.52 -11.15 -19.73
CA GLN A 326 -9.19 -12.53 -19.35
C GLN A 326 -9.29 -13.52 -20.52
N ARG A 327 -10.32 -13.40 -21.36
CA ARG A 327 -10.45 -14.24 -22.58
C ARG A 327 -9.35 -13.98 -23.60
N TRP A 328 -8.93 -12.71 -23.72
CA TRP A 328 -7.81 -12.34 -24.57
C TRP A 328 -6.49 -12.91 -24.04
N ASP A 329 -6.24 -12.81 -22.74
CA ASP A 329 -5.06 -13.42 -22.12
C ASP A 329 -5.06 -14.95 -22.32
N GLU A 330 -6.22 -15.60 -22.12
CA GLU A 330 -6.39 -17.04 -22.34
C GLU A 330 -6.12 -17.44 -23.80
N SER A 331 -6.57 -16.67 -24.78
CA SER A 331 -6.31 -16.94 -26.20
C SER A 331 -4.83 -16.80 -26.58
N ASN A 332 -4.08 -16.00 -25.82
CA ASN A 332 -2.63 -15.87 -25.90
C ASN A 332 -1.87 -16.89 -25.03
N GLY A 333 -2.59 -17.83 -24.40
CA GLY A 333 -2.01 -18.90 -23.60
C GLY A 333 -1.63 -18.50 -22.18
N ILE A 334 -2.21 -17.42 -21.64
CA ILE A 334 -2.01 -16.93 -20.28
C ILE A 334 -3.27 -17.21 -19.48
N VAL A 335 -3.20 -18.12 -18.51
CA VAL A 335 -4.37 -18.47 -17.67
C VAL A 335 -4.20 -17.88 -16.28
N THR A 336 -5.11 -16.98 -15.88
CA THR A 336 -5.10 -16.37 -14.55
C THR A 336 -5.79 -17.26 -13.53
N VAL A 337 -5.13 -17.49 -12.40
CA VAL A 337 -5.67 -18.15 -11.20
C VAL A 337 -5.75 -17.11 -10.08
N PRO A 338 -6.92 -16.52 -9.80
CA PRO A 338 -7.02 -15.32 -8.95
C PRO A 338 -6.61 -15.53 -7.49
N ASP A 339 -6.97 -16.66 -6.89
CA ASP A 339 -6.69 -16.99 -5.48
C ASP A 339 -6.47 -18.50 -5.29
N PRO A 340 -5.38 -19.05 -5.83
CA PRO A 340 -5.06 -20.47 -5.70
C PRO A 340 -4.86 -20.85 -4.23
N GLY A 341 -5.70 -21.76 -3.73
CA GLY A 341 -5.57 -22.31 -2.39
C GLY A 341 -5.95 -21.36 -1.26
N HIS A 342 -6.66 -20.25 -1.54
CA HIS A 342 -7.18 -19.30 -0.55
C HIS A 342 -6.10 -18.69 0.33
N VAL A 343 -5.05 -18.19 -0.33
CA VAL A 343 -3.89 -17.56 0.32
C VAL A 343 -3.73 -16.10 -0.09
N GLU A 344 -4.69 -15.56 -0.86
CA GLU A 344 -4.74 -14.18 -1.35
C GLU A 344 -3.54 -13.78 -2.22
N VAL A 345 -2.89 -14.76 -2.84
CA VAL A 345 -1.79 -14.58 -3.78
C VAL A 345 -2.18 -15.19 -5.12
N GLY A 346 -2.55 -14.35 -6.08
CA GLY A 346 -2.87 -14.78 -7.44
C GLY A 346 -1.67 -15.36 -8.20
N ALA A 347 -1.94 -16.11 -9.26
CA ALA A 347 -0.95 -16.70 -10.13
C ALA A 347 -1.38 -16.63 -11.60
N GLN A 348 -0.41 -16.77 -12.51
CA GLN A 348 -0.65 -16.96 -13.94
C GLN A 348 0.15 -18.17 -14.42
N VAL A 349 -0.45 -18.96 -15.31
CA VAL A 349 0.10 -20.20 -15.87
C VAL A 349 0.25 -20.09 -17.38
#